data_AF-F8NHZ5-F1
#
_entry.id   AF-F8NHZ5-F1
#
_cell.length_a   1.000
_cell.length_b   1.000
_cell.length_c   1.000
_cell.angle_alpha   90.00
_cell.angle_beta   90.00
_cell.angle_gamma   90.00
#
_symmetry.space_group_name_H-M   'P 1'
#
loop_
_entity.id
_entity.type
_entity.pdbx_description
1 polymer ?
#
loop_
_entity_poly.entity_id
_entity_poly.type
_entity_poly.pdbx_seq_one_letter_code
_entity_poly.pdbx_strand_id
1 'polypeptide(L)'
;MKDVVRSLPWSLESFAEAEPIRVYALATKHGQREIAQKAAFNTLRQPFGEWEFVPELKYITGTDLQKLFCYHVACGKLASSTIESCRQNANILAGSTFSWYTCRSGSSDCKSSGLWWQKVIDELAVALKQKPRGGVLEEGHDLITRTSLAVNDCCICRLKAPADMERFKHEIVTKIDQVISQYRLPPTIYRASSPLLARAIYKPCRLRWSTDS
;
A
#
# COMPACT_ATOMS: atom_id res chain seq x y z
N MET A 1 28.30 -24.56 9.04
CA MET A 1 27.84 -23.24 8.53
C MET A 1 26.38 -23.19 8.11
N LYS A 2 25.79 -24.27 7.57
CA LYS A 2 24.35 -24.31 7.23
C LYS A 2 23.43 -24.24 8.47
N ASP A 3 23.91 -24.70 9.63
CA ASP A 3 23.11 -24.77 10.86
C ASP A 3 23.02 -23.42 11.61
N VAL A 4 24.06 -22.58 11.54
CA VAL A 4 24.05 -21.22 12.13
C VAL A 4 23.14 -20.26 11.35
N VAL A 5 23.02 -20.47 10.04
CA VAL A 5 22.09 -19.72 9.17
C VAL A 5 20.63 -20.12 9.41
N ARG A 6 20.39 -21.38 9.83
CA ARG A 6 19.06 -21.86 10.24
C ARG A 6 18.61 -21.32 11.60
N SER A 7 19.54 -20.86 12.45
CA SER A 7 19.24 -20.26 13.75
C SER A 7 19.07 -18.73 13.71
N LEU A 8 19.15 -18.09 12.54
CA LEU A 8 18.95 -16.65 12.31
C LEU A 8 17.50 -16.14 11.98
N PRO A 9 16.43 -16.95 11.85
CA PRO A 9 15.10 -16.44 11.42
C PRO A 9 14.55 -15.31 12.31
N TRP A 10 14.69 -15.44 13.63
CA TRP A 10 14.19 -14.44 14.59
C TRP A 10 14.96 -13.12 14.51
N SER A 11 16.25 -13.15 14.13
CA SER A 11 17.05 -11.94 13.94
C SER A 11 16.67 -11.21 12.65
N LEU A 12 16.40 -11.93 11.55
CA LEU A 12 15.96 -11.28 10.31
C LEU A 12 14.56 -10.68 10.45
N GLU A 13 13.65 -11.37 11.15
CA GLU A 13 12.28 -10.88 11.32
C GLU A 13 12.23 -9.56 12.12
N SER A 14 13.08 -9.38 13.12
CA SER A 14 13.14 -8.14 13.90
C SER A 14 13.59 -6.92 13.08
N PHE A 15 14.37 -7.13 12.02
CA PHE A 15 14.83 -6.05 11.13
C PHE A 15 13.91 -5.81 9.94
N ALA A 16 12.85 -6.62 9.74
CA ALA A 16 12.03 -6.55 8.55
C ALA A 16 11.35 -5.19 8.36
N GLU A 17 11.11 -4.44 9.43
CA GLU A 17 10.53 -3.09 9.37
C GLU A 17 11.56 -2.00 9.11
N ALA A 18 12.74 -2.10 9.72
CA ALA A 18 13.80 -1.10 9.63
C ALA A 18 14.61 -1.22 8.34
N GLU A 19 14.89 -2.45 7.89
CA GLU A 19 15.73 -2.73 6.72
C GLU A 19 15.05 -3.72 5.75
N PRO A 20 13.85 -3.39 5.23
CA PRO A 20 13.00 -4.33 4.52
C PRO A 20 13.65 -4.91 3.25
N ILE A 21 14.44 -4.13 2.51
CA ILE A 21 15.09 -4.59 1.27
C ILE A 21 16.22 -5.58 1.58
N ARG A 22 17.03 -5.31 2.61
CA ARG A 22 18.09 -6.22 3.06
C ARG A 22 17.52 -7.54 3.54
N VAL A 23 16.51 -7.46 4.42
CA VAL A 23 15.84 -8.65 4.94
C VAL A 23 15.17 -9.43 3.81
N TYR A 24 14.56 -8.75 2.84
CA TYR A 24 14.01 -9.41 1.66
C TYR A 24 15.08 -10.20 0.89
N ALA A 25 16.23 -9.59 0.61
CA ALA A 25 17.30 -10.23 -0.15
C ALA A 25 17.87 -11.45 0.59
N LEU A 26 18.13 -11.33 1.89
CA LEU A 26 18.64 -12.43 2.72
C LEU A 26 17.60 -13.55 2.90
N ALA A 27 16.36 -13.22 3.21
CA ALA A 27 15.28 -14.20 3.36
C ALA A 27 15.01 -14.94 2.04
N THR A 28 15.04 -14.22 0.92
CA THR A 28 14.92 -14.80 -0.43
C THR A 28 16.13 -15.62 -0.82
N LYS A 29 17.34 -15.34 -0.32
CA LYS A 29 18.51 -16.18 -0.51
C LYS A 29 18.39 -17.51 0.25
N HIS A 30 17.86 -17.47 1.46
CA HIS A 30 17.80 -18.61 2.39
C HIS A 30 16.49 -19.41 2.37
N GLY A 31 15.50 -19.01 1.55
CA GLY A 31 14.26 -19.74 1.33
C GLY A 31 13.24 -19.50 2.42
N GLN A 32 13.42 -18.44 3.22
CA GLN A 32 12.55 -18.04 4.31
C GLN A 32 11.38 -17.22 3.75
N ARG A 33 10.42 -17.92 3.13
CA ARG A 33 9.33 -17.30 2.35
C ARG A 33 8.45 -16.36 3.16
N GLU A 34 8.16 -16.69 4.41
CA GLU A 34 7.32 -15.87 5.29
C GLU A 34 8.02 -14.57 5.68
N ILE A 35 9.31 -14.64 6.03
CA ILE A 35 10.12 -13.46 6.35
C ILE A 35 10.31 -12.59 5.10
N ALA A 36 10.55 -13.21 3.93
CA ALA A 36 10.62 -12.48 2.66
C ALA A 36 9.30 -11.79 2.32
N GLN A 37 8.15 -12.43 2.56
CA GLN A 37 6.84 -11.80 2.39
C GLN A 37 6.65 -10.62 3.34
N LYS A 38 6.99 -10.77 4.62
CA LYS A 38 6.88 -9.70 5.63
C LYS A 38 7.76 -8.51 5.26
N ALA A 39 9.00 -8.77 4.86
CA ALA A 39 9.94 -7.76 4.40
C ALA A 39 9.43 -7.06 3.13
N ALA A 40 8.93 -7.82 2.14
CA ALA A 40 8.31 -7.27 0.93
C ALA A 40 7.11 -6.37 1.27
N PHE A 41 6.25 -6.77 2.20
CA PHE A 41 5.15 -5.95 2.70
C PHE A 41 5.65 -4.64 3.34
N ASN A 42 6.76 -4.68 4.08
CA ASN A 42 7.35 -3.48 4.68
C ASN A 42 7.99 -2.54 3.64
N THR A 43 8.44 -3.03 2.48
CA THR A 43 8.93 -2.16 1.38
C THR A 43 7.85 -1.22 0.82
N LEU A 44 6.56 -1.53 1.02
CA LEU A 44 5.43 -0.75 0.52
C LEU A 44 5.29 0.63 1.20
N ARG A 45 6.06 0.90 2.26
CA ARG A 45 6.11 2.22 2.93
C ARG A 45 6.80 3.29 2.08
N GLN A 46 7.60 2.88 1.09
CA GLN A 46 8.40 3.78 0.24
C GLN A 46 8.14 3.54 -1.25
N PRO A 47 8.24 4.57 -2.09
CA PRO A 47 8.22 4.41 -3.54
C PRO A 47 9.41 3.57 -3.99
N PHE A 48 9.20 2.73 -5.01
CA PHE A 48 10.26 1.87 -5.53
C PHE A 48 11.51 2.65 -5.98
N GLY A 49 11.34 3.85 -6.53
CA GLY A 49 12.44 4.69 -7.00
C GLY A 49 13.31 5.29 -5.88
N GLU A 50 12.85 5.26 -4.64
CA GLU A 50 13.55 5.82 -3.47
C GLU A 50 14.27 4.74 -2.66
N TRP A 51 14.25 3.49 -3.12
CA TRP A 51 14.89 2.38 -2.44
C TRP A 51 16.42 2.51 -2.45
N GLU A 52 17.01 2.48 -1.27
CA GLU A 52 18.47 2.50 -1.12
C GLU A 52 19.10 1.23 -1.72
N PHE A 53 20.24 1.40 -2.38
CA PHE A 53 21.04 0.26 -2.79
C PHE A 53 21.63 -0.43 -1.58
N VAL A 54 21.37 -1.73 -1.44
CA VAL A 54 21.92 -2.54 -0.36
C VAL A 54 22.79 -3.67 -0.92
N PRO A 55 23.99 -3.94 -0.36
CA PRO A 55 24.91 -4.96 -0.87
C PRO A 55 24.31 -6.36 -0.97
N GLU A 56 23.32 -6.67 -0.15
CA GLU A 56 22.62 -7.96 -0.07
C GLU A 56 21.85 -8.29 -1.36
N LEU A 57 21.52 -7.28 -2.18
CA LEU A 57 20.88 -7.50 -3.48
C LEU A 57 21.72 -8.40 -4.40
N LYS A 58 23.04 -8.48 -4.22
CA LYS A 58 23.92 -9.40 -4.96
C LYS A 58 23.58 -10.88 -4.73
N TYR A 59 22.82 -11.21 -3.68
CA TYR A 59 22.45 -12.58 -3.35
C TYR A 59 21.19 -13.07 -4.04
N ILE A 60 20.38 -12.15 -4.59
CA ILE A 60 19.15 -12.48 -5.30
C ILE A 60 19.33 -12.33 -6.81
N THR A 61 18.44 -12.95 -7.58
CA THR A 61 18.46 -12.82 -9.04
C THR A 61 17.69 -11.57 -9.49
N GLY A 62 17.93 -11.11 -10.72
CA GLY A 62 17.10 -10.07 -11.33
C GLY A 62 15.60 -10.46 -11.38
N THR A 63 15.32 -11.76 -11.50
CA THR A 63 13.95 -12.30 -11.42
C THR A 63 13.30 -12.10 -10.05
N ASP A 64 14.07 -12.21 -8.96
CA ASP A 64 13.56 -12.00 -7.61
C ASP A 64 13.26 -10.52 -7.37
N LEU A 65 14.17 -9.63 -7.78
CA LEU A 65 13.93 -8.19 -7.74
C LEU A 65 12.72 -7.78 -8.59
N GLN A 66 12.57 -8.34 -9.79
CA GLN A 66 11.40 -8.10 -10.65
C GLN A 66 10.08 -8.56 -10.00
N LYS A 67 10.09 -9.66 -9.22
CA LYS A 67 8.90 -10.10 -8.47
C LYS A 67 8.55 -9.12 -7.37
N LEU A 68 9.54 -8.64 -6.62
CA LEU A 68 9.34 -7.63 -5.59
C LEU A 68 8.76 -6.34 -6.20
N PHE A 69 9.28 -5.91 -7.35
CA PHE A 69 8.72 -4.77 -8.09
C PHE A 69 7.26 -5.01 -8.51
N CYS A 70 6.96 -6.14 -9.14
CA CYS A 70 5.59 -6.44 -9.57
C CYS A 70 4.62 -6.59 -8.38
N TYR A 71 5.09 -7.09 -7.25
CA TYR A 71 4.33 -7.09 -6.00
C TYR A 71 4.03 -5.66 -5.54
N HIS A 72 5.03 -4.78 -5.50
CA HIS A 72 4.83 -3.38 -5.14
C HIS A 72 3.80 -2.68 -6.04
N VAL A 73 3.92 -2.83 -7.36
CA VAL A 73 2.96 -2.29 -8.33
C VAL A 73 1.55 -2.88 -8.14
N ALA A 74 1.44 -4.17 -7.88
CA ALA A 74 0.14 -4.82 -7.65
C ALA A 74 -0.52 -4.31 -6.37
N CYS A 75 0.24 -4.21 -5.28
CA CYS A 75 -0.23 -3.65 -4.01
C CYS A 75 -0.64 -2.18 -4.16
N GLY A 76 0.10 -1.37 -4.92
CA GLY A 76 -0.28 0.01 -5.21
C GLY A 76 -1.59 0.13 -5.98
N LYS A 77 -1.82 -0.74 -6.96
CA LYS A 77 -3.12 -0.80 -7.66
C LYS A 77 -4.25 -1.21 -6.72
N LEU A 78 -4.03 -2.19 -5.84
CA LEU A 78 -5.01 -2.62 -4.85
C LEU A 78 -5.36 -1.47 -3.90
N ALA A 79 -4.35 -0.78 -3.35
CA ALA A 79 -4.54 0.36 -2.45
C ALA A 79 -5.32 1.49 -3.14
N SER A 80 -4.90 1.89 -4.34
CA SER A 80 -5.57 2.90 -5.19
C SER A 80 -7.04 2.53 -5.44
N SER A 81 -7.32 1.30 -5.87
CA SER A 81 -8.69 0.86 -6.14
C SER A 81 -9.55 0.81 -4.87
N THR A 82 -8.94 0.51 -3.71
CA THR A 82 -9.63 0.45 -2.42
C THR A 82 -10.09 1.85 -2.00
N ILE A 83 -9.21 2.86 -2.07
CA ILE A 83 -9.56 4.24 -1.76
C ILE A 83 -10.55 4.82 -2.79
N GLU A 84 -10.37 4.53 -4.08
CA GLU A 84 -11.29 4.97 -5.15
C GLU A 84 -12.71 4.45 -4.92
N SER A 85 -12.84 3.23 -4.41
CA SER A 85 -14.15 2.64 -4.11
C SER A 85 -14.86 3.38 -2.96
N CYS A 86 -14.12 4.05 -2.06
CA CYS A 86 -14.69 4.90 -1.02
C CYS A 86 -15.30 6.20 -1.57
N ARG A 87 -15.06 6.59 -2.83
CA ARG A 87 -15.55 7.86 -3.40
C ARG A 87 -17.04 8.11 -3.17
N GLN A 88 -17.86 7.07 -3.23
CA GLN A 88 -19.32 7.17 -3.07
C GLN A 88 -19.90 6.16 -2.07
N ASN A 89 -19.06 5.29 -1.48
CA ASN A 89 -19.52 4.17 -0.68
C ASN A 89 -18.71 4.02 0.61
N ALA A 90 -19.25 4.54 1.70
CA ALA A 90 -18.66 4.41 3.03
C ALA A 90 -18.73 2.98 3.60
N ASN A 91 -19.61 2.10 3.06
CA ASN A 91 -19.79 0.73 3.58
C ASN A 91 -18.55 -0.16 3.42
N ILE A 92 -17.56 0.28 2.62
CA ILE A 92 -16.25 -0.37 2.48
C ILE A 92 -15.49 -0.33 3.81
N LEU A 93 -15.72 0.72 4.60
CA LEU A 93 -15.12 0.96 5.90
C LEU A 93 -16.10 0.57 7.00
N ALA A 94 -16.05 -0.70 7.42
CA ALA A 94 -16.66 -1.26 8.63
C ALA A 94 -18.06 -0.74 9.07
N GLY A 95 -18.92 -0.32 8.13
CA GLY A 95 -20.23 0.26 8.42
C GLY A 95 -20.23 1.71 8.94
N SER A 96 -19.11 2.42 8.86
CA SER A 96 -19.02 3.83 9.26
C SER A 96 -19.74 4.74 8.27
N THR A 97 -20.48 5.71 8.79
CA THR A 97 -21.09 6.78 7.99
C THR A 97 -20.42 8.10 8.34
N PHE A 98 -19.73 8.70 7.38
CA PHE A 98 -19.06 10.00 7.57
C PHE A 98 -19.98 11.14 7.14
N SER A 99 -19.90 12.27 7.83
CA SER A 99 -20.82 13.40 7.66
C SER A 99 -20.90 13.94 6.23
N TRP A 100 -19.83 13.88 5.45
CA TRP A 100 -19.84 14.34 4.05
C TRP A 100 -20.59 13.43 3.07
N TYR A 101 -20.88 12.16 3.41
CA TYR A 101 -21.72 11.28 2.58
C TYR A 101 -23.22 11.51 2.78
N THR A 102 -23.62 12.03 3.94
CA THR A 102 -25.03 12.14 4.36
C THR A 102 -25.51 13.58 4.48
N CYS A 103 -24.64 14.55 4.23
CA CYS A 103 -24.97 15.96 4.35
C CYS A 103 -26.04 16.39 3.34
N ARG A 104 -27.13 16.98 3.84
CA ARG A 104 -28.25 17.49 3.04
C ARG A 104 -28.49 18.99 3.22
N SER A 105 -27.57 19.72 3.84
CA SER A 105 -27.74 21.16 4.03
C SER A 105 -27.82 21.81 2.65
N GLY A 106 -28.97 22.34 2.22
CA GLY A 106 -29.18 22.81 0.84
C GLY A 106 -28.29 23.96 0.33
N SER A 107 -27.19 24.30 1.02
CA SER A 107 -26.16 25.20 0.51
C SER A 107 -25.49 24.61 -0.73
N SER A 108 -25.19 25.46 -1.71
CA SER A 108 -24.37 25.11 -2.88
C SER A 108 -23.05 24.45 -2.47
N ASP A 109 -22.54 24.81 -1.30
CA ASP A 109 -21.24 24.35 -0.80
C ASP A 109 -21.32 22.95 -0.18
N CYS A 110 -22.50 22.44 0.17
CA CYS A 110 -22.63 21.02 0.54
C CYS A 110 -22.50 20.10 -0.70
N LYS A 111 -22.88 20.60 -1.89
CA LYS A 111 -22.64 19.88 -3.15
C LYS A 111 -21.14 19.85 -3.46
N SER A 112 -20.41 20.88 -3.03
CA SER A 112 -18.95 20.91 -3.08
C SER A 112 -18.32 19.82 -2.20
N SER A 113 -19.05 19.25 -1.22
CA SER A 113 -18.64 18.02 -0.52
C SER A 113 -18.38 16.85 -1.45
N GLY A 114 -19.09 16.77 -2.57
CA GLY A 114 -18.75 15.80 -3.61
C GLY A 114 -17.41 16.12 -4.28
N LEU A 115 -17.16 17.39 -4.64
CA LEU A 115 -15.97 17.78 -5.41
C LEU A 115 -14.68 17.80 -4.58
N TRP A 116 -14.70 18.36 -3.36
CA TRP A 116 -13.50 18.34 -2.52
C TRP A 116 -13.17 16.92 -2.07
N TRP A 117 -14.18 16.10 -1.77
CA TRP A 117 -13.97 14.70 -1.41
C TRP A 117 -13.40 13.91 -2.58
N GLN A 118 -13.90 14.14 -3.79
CA GLN A 118 -13.34 13.53 -5.01
C GLN A 118 -11.86 13.88 -5.18
N LYS A 119 -11.47 15.15 -5.00
CA LYS A 119 -10.06 15.56 -5.07
C LYS A 119 -9.20 14.87 -4.02
N VAL A 120 -9.70 14.78 -2.78
CA VAL A 120 -9.02 14.04 -1.71
C VAL A 120 -8.81 12.58 -2.11
N ILE A 121 -9.84 11.90 -2.63
CA ILE A 121 -9.74 10.52 -3.10
C ILE A 121 -8.74 10.40 -4.25
N ASP A 122 -8.75 11.31 -5.23
CA ASP A 122 -7.84 11.28 -6.38
C ASP A 122 -6.37 11.41 -5.95
N GLU A 123 -6.07 12.36 -5.07
CA GLU A 123 -4.73 12.56 -4.54
C GLU A 123 -4.24 11.36 -3.71
N LEU A 124 -5.11 10.84 -2.84
CA LEU A 124 -4.79 9.65 -2.05
C LEU A 124 -4.60 8.42 -2.93
N ALA A 125 -5.40 8.24 -3.99
CA ALA A 125 -5.25 7.15 -4.94
C ALA A 125 -3.88 7.20 -5.65
N VAL A 126 -3.47 8.38 -6.12
CA VAL A 126 -2.15 8.59 -6.73
C VAL A 126 -1.02 8.29 -5.74
N ALA A 127 -1.12 8.81 -4.52
CA ALA A 127 -0.09 8.62 -3.51
C ALA A 127 0.02 7.16 -3.03
N LEU A 128 -1.11 6.49 -2.78
CA LEU A 128 -1.16 5.08 -2.40
C LEU A 128 -0.69 4.15 -3.53
N LYS A 129 -0.81 4.56 -4.79
CA LYS A 129 -0.24 3.80 -5.90
C LYS A 129 1.30 3.76 -5.85
N GLN A 130 1.93 4.78 -5.27
CA GLN A 130 3.39 4.89 -5.11
C GLN A 130 3.87 4.34 -3.76
N LYS A 131 3.12 4.58 -2.68
CA LYS A 131 3.42 4.14 -1.31
C LYS A 131 2.22 3.36 -0.78
N PRO A 132 2.09 2.06 -1.12
CA PRO A 132 0.85 1.31 -0.87
C PRO A 132 0.51 1.09 0.60
N ARG A 133 1.45 1.36 1.52
CA ARG A 133 1.24 1.20 2.95
C ARG A 133 1.35 2.51 3.73
N GLY A 134 0.25 2.90 4.36
CA GLY A 134 0.11 3.68 5.60
C GLY A 134 0.72 5.10 5.67
N GLY A 135 2.00 5.26 5.35
CA GLY A 135 2.73 6.52 5.56
C GLY A 135 2.13 7.71 4.82
N VAL A 136 1.46 7.48 3.69
CA VAL A 136 0.75 8.51 2.92
C VAL A 136 -0.30 9.27 3.74
N LEU A 137 -0.97 8.59 4.67
CA LEU A 137 -2.05 9.15 5.49
C LEU A 137 -1.56 9.60 6.87
N GLU A 138 -0.37 9.14 7.30
CA GLU A 138 0.24 9.54 8.57
C GLU A 138 0.92 10.91 8.51
N GLU A 139 1.30 11.40 7.31
CA GLU A 139 1.59 12.83 7.03
C GLU A 139 0.30 13.71 7.11
N GLY A 140 -0.71 13.25 7.85
CA GLY A 140 -2.11 13.65 7.81
C GLY A 140 -2.48 14.97 8.47
N HIS A 141 -1.52 15.83 8.83
CA HIS A 141 -1.83 17.19 9.28
C HIS A 141 -2.40 18.06 8.14
N ASP A 142 -1.98 17.79 6.90
CA ASP A 142 -2.52 18.48 5.73
C ASP A 142 -3.99 18.10 5.49
N LEU A 143 -4.33 16.82 5.62
CA LEU A 143 -5.66 16.31 5.24
C LEU A 143 -6.79 16.83 6.13
N ILE A 144 -6.59 16.88 7.45
CA ILE A 144 -7.60 17.41 8.39
C ILE A 144 -7.76 18.93 8.19
N THR A 145 -6.64 19.64 8.01
CA THR A 145 -6.64 21.08 7.77
C THR A 145 -7.38 21.43 6.48
N ARG A 146 -7.07 20.73 5.40
CA ARG A 146 -7.75 20.87 4.10
C ARG A 146 -9.22 20.53 4.16
N THR A 147 -9.58 19.48 4.90
CA THR A 147 -10.99 19.13 5.15
C THR A 147 -11.69 20.30 5.84
N SER A 148 -11.10 20.84 6.91
CA SER A 148 -11.67 21.94 7.70
C SER A 148 -11.90 23.19 6.84
N LEU A 149 -10.94 23.53 5.98
CA LEU A 149 -11.06 24.63 5.01
C LEU A 149 -12.17 24.37 3.99
N ALA A 150 -12.24 23.15 3.45
CA ALA A 150 -13.21 22.80 2.41
C ALA A 150 -14.67 22.73 2.91
N VAL A 151 -14.89 22.42 4.19
CA VAL A 151 -16.24 22.30 4.78
C VAL A 151 -16.67 23.52 5.60
N ASN A 152 -15.85 24.57 5.67
CA ASN A 152 -16.05 25.69 6.59
C ASN A 152 -17.41 26.40 6.42
N ASP A 153 -17.90 26.50 5.19
CA ASP A 153 -19.17 27.19 4.90
C ASP A 153 -20.40 26.29 5.16
N CYS A 154 -20.19 24.99 5.41
CA CYS A 154 -21.25 24.06 5.77
C CYS A 154 -21.40 23.97 7.29
N CYS A 155 -22.55 24.42 7.81
CA CYS A 155 -22.84 24.42 9.25
C CYS A 155 -22.85 23.01 9.88
N ILE A 156 -23.08 21.95 9.10
CA ILE A 156 -23.07 20.56 9.58
C ILE A 156 -21.68 19.95 9.46
N CYS A 157 -21.08 20.02 8.28
CA CYS A 157 -19.78 19.38 8.01
C CYS A 157 -18.64 20.08 8.75
N ARG A 158 -18.65 21.41 8.92
CA ARG A 158 -17.60 22.13 9.66
C ARG A 158 -17.36 21.56 11.06
N LEU A 159 -18.42 21.11 11.74
CA LEU A 159 -18.34 20.62 13.12
C LEU A 159 -17.91 19.14 13.20
N LYS A 160 -18.32 18.31 12.24
CA LYS A 160 -18.13 16.84 12.31
C LYS A 160 -17.02 16.32 11.40
N ALA A 161 -16.84 16.92 10.22
CA ALA A 161 -15.94 16.42 9.20
C ALA A 161 -14.47 16.30 9.66
N PRO A 162 -13.91 17.20 10.49
CA PRO A 162 -12.53 17.02 10.97
C PRO A 162 -12.35 15.77 11.83
N ALA A 163 -13.27 15.51 12.76
CA ALA A 163 -13.24 14.31 13.60
C ALA A 163 -13.53 13.04 12.77
N ASP A 164 -14.50 13.11 11.86
CA ASP A 164 -14.82 12.04 10.92
C ASP A 164 -13.63 11.72 10.00
N MET A 165 -12.83 12.73 9.61
CA MET A 165 -11.63 12.55 8.79
C MET A 165 -10.54 11.80 9.55
N GLU A 166 -10.34 12.12 10.82
CA GLU A 166 -9.38 11.39 11.65
C GLU A 166 -9.78 9.92 11.79
N ARG A 167 -11.08 9.65 11.99
CA ARG A 167 -11.61 8.29 11.98
C ARG A 167 -11.41 7.61 10.61
N PHE A 168 -11.72 8.31 9.52
CA PHE A 168 -11.56 7.80 8.16
C PHE A 168 -10.12 7.34 7.90
N LYS A 169 -9.13 8.13 8.30
CA LYS A 169 -7.70 7.79 8.16
C LYS A 169 -7.37 6.45 8.79
N HIS A 170 -7.78 6.23 10.04
CA HIS A 170 -7.53 4.98 10.75
C HIS A 170 -8.20 3.78 10.07
N GLU A 171 -9.47 3.95 9.67
CA GLU A 171 -10.24 2.86 9.06
C GLU A 171 -9.71 2.48 7.68
N ILE A 172 -9.33 3.46 6.85
CA ILE A 172 -8.82 3.17 5.50
C ILE A 172 -7.42 2.57 5.53
N VAL A 173 -6.54 3.01 6.43
CA VAL A 173 -5.21 2.38 6.61
C VAL A 173 -5.37 0.93 6.99
N THR A 174 -6.22 0.65 7.98
CA THR A 174 -6.51 -0.73 8.42
C THR A 174 -7.07 -1.56 7.27
N LYS A 175 -7.98 -0.99 6.47
CA LYS A 175 -8.58 -1.69 5.33
C LYS A 175 -7.57 -2.00 4.23
N ILE A 176 -6.71 -1.05 3.90
CA ILE A 176 -5.65 -1.22 2.89
C ILE A 176 -4.67 -2.30 3.34
N ASP A 177 -4.19 -2.24 4.58
CA ASP A 177 -3.28 -3.25 5.14
C ASP A 177 -3.92 -4.64 5.14
N GLN A 178 -5.22 -4.73 5.48
CA GLN A 178 -5.97 -5.98 5.39
C GLN A 178 -6.01 -6.53 3.97
N VAL A 179 -6.38 -5.71 2.97
CA VAL A 179 -6.48 -6.16 1.56
C VAL A 179 -5.12 -6.54 1.00
N ILE A 180 -4.07 -5.77 1.29
CA ILE A 180 -2.71 -6.05 0.83
C ILE A 180 -2.16 -7.32 1.48
N SER A 181 -2.41 -7.56 2.77
CA SER A 181 -1.90 -8.75 3.49
C SER A 181 -2.37 -10.08 2.88
N GLN A 182 -3.52 -10.06 2.19
CA GLN A 182 -4.05 -11.22 1.46
C GLN A 182 -3.31 -11.47 0.15
N TYR A 183 -2.64 -10.45 -0.41
CA TYR A 183 -1.86 -10.58 -1.63
C TYR A 183 -0.49 -11.18 -1.34
N ARG A 184 -0.20 -12.34 -1.94
CA ARG A 184 1.05 -13.07 -1.73
C ARG A 184 2.07 -12.77 -2.82
N LEU A 185 3.32 -12.56 -2.41
CA LEU A 185 4.46 -12.47 -3.28
C LEU A 185 4.64 -13.81 -4.03
N PRO A 186 4.83 -13.78 -5.36
CA PRO A 186 5.07 -15.01 -6.11
C PRO A 186 6.31 -15.76 -5.59
N PRO A 187 6.27 -17.10 -5.51
CA PRO A 187 7.41 -17.91 -5.08
C PRO A 187 8.67 -17.60 -5.88
N THR A 188 9.82 -17.51 -5.21
CA THR A 188 11.10 -17.77 -5.88
C THR A 188 11.18 -19.26 -6.18
N ILE A 189 11.09 -19.60 -7.48
CA ILE A 189 11.45 -20.93 -7.94
C ILE A 189 12.97 -20.99 -7.82
N TYR A 190 13.46 -21.42 -6.66
CA TYR A 190 14.78 -22.02 -6.60
C TYR A 190 14.85 -23.06 -7.69
N ARG A 191 15.96 -23.13 -8.45
CA ARG A 191 16.24 -24.18 -9.43
C ARG A 191 15.77 -25.54 -8.86
N ALA A 192 14.54 -25.92 -9.15
CA ALA A 192 14.18 -27.30 -9.25
C ALA A 192 14.92 -27.75 -10.49
N SER A 193 15.65 -28.85 -10.39
CA SER A 193 16.35 -29.49 -11.50
C SER A 193 15.40 -29.99 -12.62
N SER A 194 14.18 -29.45 -12.71
CA SER A 194 13.13 -29.90 -13.60
C SER A 194 12.39 -28.70 -14.25
N PRO A 195 12.56 -28.48 -15.57
CA PRO A 195 12.00 -27.35 -16.31
C PRO A 195 10.46 -27.26 -16.39
N LEU A 196 9.73 -28.29 -15.96
CA LEU A 196 8.32 -28.47 -16.30
C LEU A 196 7.34 -27.67 -15.43
N LEU A 197 7.75 -27.18 -14.25
CA LEU A 197 6.86 -26.42 -13.33
C LEU A 197 6.88 -24.90 -13.55
N ALA A 198 7.79 -24.37 -14.36
CA ALA A 198 7.97 -22.91 -14.51
C ALA A 198 6.85 -22.21 -15.32
N ARG A 199 6.08 -22.95 -16.12
CA ARG A 199 5.11 -22.39 -17.08
C ARG A 199 3.72 -22.09 -16.52
N ALA A 200 3.34 -22.63 -15.36
CA ALA A 200 1.96 -22.54 -14.87
C ALA A 200 1.65 -21.31 -13.98
N ILE A 201 2.67 -20.59 -13.50
CA ILE A 201 2.48 -19.54 -12.45
C ILE A 201 2.69 -18.11 -13.01
N TYR A 202 3.25 -17.98 -14.21
CA TYR A 202 3.61 -16.68 -14.79
C TYR A 202 2.44 -16.08 -15.57
N LYS A 203 1.58 -15.27 -14.93
CA LYS A 203 0.90 -14.18 -15.65
C LYS A 203 1.93 -13.06 -15.80
N PRO A 204 2.43 -12.77 -17.02
CA PRO A 204 3.39 -11.69 -17.20
C PRO A 204 2.76 -10.39 -16.72
N CYS A 205 3.52 -9.71 -15.87
CA CYS A 205 3.29 -8.35 -15.41
C CYS A 205 3.29 -7.45 -16.66
N ARG A 206 2.14 -7.27 -17.35
CA ARG A 206 2.01 -6.33 -18.47
C ARG A 206 2.10 -4.92 -17.90
N LEU A 207 3.32 -4.44 -17.74
CA LEU A 207 3.61 -3.03 -17.53
C LEU A 207 3.41 -2.35 -18.88
N ARG A 208 2.25 -1.71 -19.06
CA ARG A 208 2.11 -0.72 -20.11
C ARG A 208 2.81 0.52 -19.59
N TRP A 209 4.05 0.72 -20.03
CA TRP A 209 4.74 1.99 -19.84
C TRP A 209 3.96 3.03 -20.63
N SER A 210 3.28 3.95 -19.95
CA SER A 210 2.71 5.14 -20.56
C SER A 210 3.89 6.02 -20.96
N THR A 211 4.27 5.99 -22.23
CA THR A 211 5.15 6.99 -22.82
C THR A 211 4.28 8.19 -23.15
N ASP A 212 4.02 9.04 -22.15
CA ASP A 212 3.53 10.39 -22.41
C ASP A 212 4.74 11.33 -22.31
N SER A 213 5.18 11.80 -23.48
CA SER A 213 6.03 12.97 -23.68
C SER A 213 5.16 14.14 -24.09
#